data_AF-A0A1I7VF48-F1
#
_entry.id   AF-A0A1I7VF48-F1
#
_cell.length_a   1.000
_cell.length_b   1.000
_cell.length_c   1.000
_cell.angle_alpha   90.00
_cell.angle_beta   90.00
_cell.angle_gamma   90.00
#
_symmetry.space_group_name_H-M   'P 1'
#
loop_
_entity.id
_entity.type
_entity.pdbx_description
1 polymer ?
#
loop_
_entity_poly.entity_id
_entity_poly.type
_entity_poly.pdbx_seq_one_letter_code
_entity_poly.pdbx_strand_id
1 'polypeptide(L)'
;MTKALPCWLKIVITSRTLHENEWKKFDRFLVLNIDENPDELIDFIHEKLPFIDSDTIFECCQGSWFYVSQYSRALKANLLTLPSTSRSSNNDLVTISHGDNLLPNGVSALLMAIESELPTHLNLYLRLIASSRRPPTRQRLIAVTVLTASRPANLVEADLRECEAIFECTDPLILSGAWRERFMDDECEEGHALWAQFIQRTGCDTLQTLIEFAYHLAHSGELHYLDRIRILREFGADMIELKCPVFDYMTTDLLVKAGAIILDHRQQKVSSHLSYHYYYCFRNQ
;
A
#
# COMPACT_ATOMS: atom_id res chain seq x y z
N MET A 1 -19.13 15.46 -14.99
CA MET A 1 -19.12 14.72 -16.28
C MET A 1 -18.01 13.67 -16.22
N THR A 2 -18.36 12.39 -16.29
CA THR A 2 -17.41 11.28 -16.34
C THR A 2 -16.70 11.27 -17.70
N LYS A 3 -15.39 11.47 -17.72
CA LYS A 3 -14.58 11.30 -18.94
C LYS A 3 -14.55 9.81 -19.28
N ALA A 4 -15.11 9.42 -20.41
CA ALA A 4 -15.00 8.06 -20.92
C ALA A 4 -13.58 7.81 -21.46
N LEU A 5 -13.04 6.61 -21.24
CA LEU A 5 -11.77 6.20 -21.83
C LEU A 5 -11.90 6.12 -23.36
N PRO A 6 -10.83 6.38 -24.12
CA PRO A 6 -10.86 6.29 -25.58
C PRO A 6 -11.30 4.90 -26.06
N CYS A 7 -12.15 4.83 -27.09
CA CYS A 7 -12.73 3.58 -27.57
C CYS A 7 -11.74 2.58 -28.19
N TRP A 8 -10.52 3.04 -28.53
CA TRP A 8 -9.44 2.21 -29.07
C TRP A 8 -8.53 1.61 -27.98
N LEU A 9 -8.71 1.98 -26.71
CA LEU A 9 -7.89 1.49 -25.62
C LEU A 9 -8.30 0.05 -25.26
N LYS A 10 -7.36 -0.89 -25.36
CA LYS A 10 -7.52 -2.23 -24.78
C LYS A 10 -7.09 -2.19 -23.32
N ILE A 11 -7.95 -2.69 -22.43
CA ILE A 11 -7.75 -2.62 -20.99
C ILE A 11 -7.72 -4.05 -20.45
N VAL A 12 -6.71 -4.35 -19.63
CA VAL A 12 -6.66 -5.56 -18.80
C VAL A 12 -6.77 -5.09 -17.35
N ILE A 13 -7.67 -5.71 -16.59
CA ILE A 13 -7.93 -5.36 -15.20
C ILE A 13 -7.76 -6.63 -14.39
N THR A 14 -7.00 -6.53 -13.31
CA THR A 14 -6.96 -7.56 -12.27
C THR A 14 -7.81 -7.09 -11.09
N SER A 15 -8.59 -7.99 -10.53
CA SER A 15 -9.44 -7.73 -9.37
C SER A 15 -9.46 -8.97 -8.50
N ARG A 16 -9.76 -8.77 -7.22
CA ARG A 16 -10.28 -9.85 -6.36
C ARG A 16 -11.67 -10.25 -6.84
N THR A 17 -12.16 -11.38 -6.32
CA THR A 17 -13.51 -11.87 -6.61
C THR A 17 -14.54 -10.76 -6.38
N LEU A 18 -15.18 -10.34 -7.46
CA LEU A 18 -16.21 -9.32 -7.44
C LEU A 18 -17.55 -9.94 -7.04
N HIS A 19 -18.42 -9.17 -6.40
CA HIS A 19 -19.79 -9.61 -6.15
C HIS A 19 -20.57 -9.73 -7.47
N GLU A 20 -21.54 -10.67 -7.55
CA GLU A 20 -22.36 -10.92 -8.75
C GLU A 20 -22.97 -9.64 -9.36
N ASN A 21 -23.36 -8.68 -8.53
CA ASN A 21 -23.94 -7.41 -8.99
C ASN A 21 -22.92 -6.46 -9.63
N GLU A 22 -21.64 -6.60 -9.29
CA GLU A 22 -20.57 -5.80 -9.86
C GLU A 22 -20.13 -6.34 -11.21
N TRP A 23 -20.17 -7.66 -11.41
CA TRP A 23 -19.89 -8.31 -12.69
C TRP A 23 -20.73 -7.77 -13.84
N LYS A 24 -21.99 -7.41 -13.57
CA LYS A 24 -22.88 -6.80 -14.57
C LYS A 24 -22.35 -5.50 -15.16
N LYS A 25 -21.44 -4.80 -14.46
CA LYS A 25 -20.79 -3.56 -14.94
C LYS A 25 -19.63 -3.84 -15.91
N PHE A 26 -19.18 -5.08 -16.01
CA PHE A 26 -18.03 -5.52 -16.80
C PHE A 26 -18.41 -6.53 -17.90
N ASP A 27 -19.66 -6.53 -18.33
CA ASP A 27 -20.21 -7.37 -19.41
C ASP A 27 -19.40 -7.34 -20.72
N ARG A 28 -18.62 -6.28 -20.94
CA ARG A 28 -17.73 -6.11 -22.11
C ARG A 28 -16.35 -6.74 -21.96
N PHE A 29 -15.98 -7.25 -20.78
CA PHE A 29 -14.69 -7.86 -20.51
C PHE A 29 -14.76 -9.38 -20.66
N LEU A 30 -13.70 -9.98 -21.23
CA LEU A 30 -13.45 -11.41 -21.08
C LEU A 30 -12.90 -11.65 -19.67
N VAL A 31 -13.58 -12.52 -18.91
CA VAL A 31 -13.19 -12.85 -17.54
C VAL A 31 -12.37 -14.13 -17.54
N LEU A 32 -11.22 -14.09 -16.86
CA LEU A 32 -10.35 -15.23 -16.64
C LEU A 32 -10.18 -15.40 -15.13
N ASN A 33 -10.62 -16.54 -14.59
CA ASN A 33 -10.38 -16.89 -13.19
C ASN A 33 -9.03 -17.60 -13.10
N ILE A 34 -8.19 -17.15 -12.18
CA ILE A 34 -6.82 -17.64 -12.05
C ILE A 34 -6.74 -18.86 -11.10
N ASP A 35 -7.74 -19.07 -10.24
CA ASP A 35 -7.72 -20.09 -9.16
C ASP A 35 -8.41 -21.42 -9.52
N GLU A 36 -8.53 -21.79 -10.80
CA GLU A 36 -9.29 -22.99 -11.22
C GLU A 36 -8.51 -24.31 -11.07
N ASN A 37 -7.18 -24.27 -10.91
CA ASN A 37 -6.33 -25.47 -10.83
C ASN A 37 -5.54 -25.56 -9.51
N PRO A 38 -5.92 -26.47 -8.58
CA PRO A 38 -5.20 -26.63 -7.31
C PRO A 38 -3.79 -27.23 -7.48
N ASP A 39 -3.52 -27.95 -8.58
CA ASP A 39 -2.23 -28.62 -8.80
C ASP A 39 -1.07 -27.61 -8.90
N GLU A 40 -1.30 -26.45 -9.52
CA GLU A 40 -0.28 -25.40 -9.66
C GLU A 40 0.13 -24.81 -8.30
N LEU A 41 -0.80 -24.72 -7.35
CA LEU A 41 -0.50 -24.26 -5.99
C LEU A 41 0.30 -25.31 -5.22
N ILE A 42 0.02 -26.60 -5.42
CA ILE A 42 0.78 -27.70 -4.81
C ILE A 42 2.23 -27.70 -5.34
N ASP A 43 2.41 -27.57 -6.65
CA ASP A 43 3.73 -27.46 -7.27
C ASP A 43 4.50 -26.25 -6.71
N PHE A 44 3.81 -25.12 -6.52
CA PHE A 44 4.39 -23.93 -5.91
C PHE A 44 4.80 -24.13 -4.44
N ILE A 45 4.00 -24.89 -3.67
CA ILE A 45 4.34 -25.29 -2.30
C ILE A 45 5.62 -26.14 -2.28
N HIS A 46 5.72 -27.15 -3.15
CA HIS A 46 6.92 -27.98 -3.27
C HIS A 46 8.15 -27.16 -3.63
N GLU A 47 8.03 -26.19 -4.53
CA GLU A 47 9.14 -25.32 -4.91
C GLU A 47 9.60 -24.42 -3.76
N LYS A 48 8.65 -23.79 -3.04
CA LYS A 48 8.98 -22.77 -2.02
C LYS A 48 9.27 -23.35 -0.64
N LEU A 49 8.73 -24.52 -0.32
CA LEU A 49 8.77 -25.14 1.01
C LEU A 49 9.09 -26.64 0.90
N PRO A 50 10.21 -27.04 0.27
CA PRO A 50 10.52 -28.46 -0.02
C PRO A 50 10.73 -29.34 1.22
N PHE A 51 10.88 -28.73 2.41
CA PHE A 51 11.15 -29.44 3.67
C PHE A 51 9.92 -29.62 4.56
N ILE A 52 8.76 -29.15 4.11
CA ILE A 52 7.50 -29.23 4.87
C ILE A 52 6.52 -30.08 4.09
N ASP A 53 5.72 -30.84 4.82
CA ASP A 53 4.61 -31.60 4.23
C ASP A 53 3.67 -30.67 3.45
N SER A 54 3.51 -30.94 2.16
CA SER A 54 2.76 -30.07 1.26
C SER A 54 1.28 -30.06 1.56
N ASP A 55 0.72 -31.20 1.98
CA ASP A 55 -0.70 -31.34 2.26
C ASP A 55 -1.07 -30.47 3.47
N THR A 56 -0.25 -30.49 4.52
CA THR A 56 -0.44 -29.63 5.69
C THR A 56 -0.36 -28.14 5.32
N ILE A 57 0.59 -27.73 4.47
CA ILE A 57 0.69 -26.34 4.01
C ILE A 57 -0.51 -25.97 3.12
N PHE A 58 -0.94 -26.87 2.24
CA PHE A 58 -2.08 -26.66 1.36
C PHE A 58 -3.36 -26.39 2.15
N GLU A 59 -3.60 -27.16 3.22
CA GLU A 59 -4.71 -26.94 4.15
C GLU A 59 -4.60 -25.57 4.85
N CYS A 60 -3.43 -25.24 5.39
CA CYS A 60 -3.24 -23.99 6.14
C CYS A 60 -3.25 -22.74 5.25
N CYS A 61 -2.83 -22.84 3.99
CA CYS A 61 -2.75 -21.68 3.10
C CYS A 61 -4.11 -21.22 2.58
N GLN A 62 -5.14 -22.09 2.64
CA GLN A 62 -6.51 -21.79 2.20
C GLN A 62 -6.56 -21.23 0.76
N GLY A 63 -5.74 -21.79 -0.13
CA GLY A 63 -5.63 -21.36 -1.54
C GLY A 63 -4.77 -20.11 -1.77
N SER A 64 -4.14 -19.54 -0.72
CA SER A 64 -3.38 -18.31 -0.84
C SER A 64 -1.94 -18.53 -1.30
N TRP A 65 -1.64 -18.13 -2.53
CA TRP A 65 -0.26 -18.02 -3.05
C TRP A 65 0.61 -17.07 -2.21
N PHE A 66 0.00 -15.99 -1.71
CA PHE A 66 0.67 -15.05 -0.81
C PHE A 66 1.12 -15.74 0.48
N TYR A 67 0.27 -16.58 1.08
CA TYR A 67 0.61 -17.32 2.30
C TYR A 67 1.90 -18.13 2.11
N VAL A 68 1.97 -18.94 1.05
CA VAL A 68 3.12 -19.82 0.77
C VAL A 68 4.40 -19.01 0.55
N SER A 69 4.30 -17.95 -0.26
CA SER A 69 5.42 -17.05 -0.55
C SER A 69 5.91 -16.29 0.70
N GLN A 70 4.98 -15.78 1.51
CA GLN A 70 5.30 -15.03 2.72
C GLN A 70 5.87 -15.93 3.82
N TYR A 71 5.31 -17.13 4.00
CA TYR A 71 5.83 -18.11 4.96
C TYR A 71 7.26 -18.54 4.58
N SER A 72 7.53 -18.83 3.30
CA SER A 72 8.89 -19.14 2.81
C SER A 72 9.89 -18.00 3.06
N ARG A 73 9.48 -16.73 2.83
CA ARG A 73 10.32 -15.55 3.15
C ARG A 73 10.57 -15.41 4.65
N ALA A 74 9.55 -15.60 5.48
CA ALA A 74 9.66 -15.51 6.93
C ALA A 74 10.60 -16.57 7.52
N LEU A 75 10.54 -17.82 7.02
CA LEU A 75 11.49 -18.87 7.38
C LEU A 75 12.93 -18.49 7.01
N LYS A 76 13.16 -17.97 5.79
CA LYS A 76 14.50 -17.54 5.34
C LYS A 76 15.06 -16.39 6.19
N ALA A 77 14.18 -15.53 6.70
CA ALA A 77 14.53 -14.44 7.60
C ALA A 77 14.62 -14.83 9.07
N ASN A 78 14.40 -16.11 9.41
CA ASN A 78 14.34 -16.64 10.79
C ASN A 78 13.24 -15.97 11.65
N LEU A 79 12.18 -15.45 11.04
CA LEU A 79 11.00 -14.92 11.74
C LEU A 79 10.01 -16.01 12.13
N LEU A 80 10.13 -17.19 11.53
CA LEU A 80 9.32 -18.35 11.89
C LEU A 80 10.24 -19.56 12.01
N THR A 81 9.86 -20.51 12.86
CA THR A 81 10.55 -21.79 13.01
C THR A 81 9.82 -22.89 12.24
N LEU A 82 10.56 -23.90 11.82
CA LEU A 82 9.99 -25.11 11.25
C LEU A 82 9.28 -25.91 12.35
N PRO A 83 8.10 -26.49 12.07
CA PRO A 83 7.46 -27.43 12.99
C PRO A 83 8.41 -28.60 13.30
N SER A 84 8.65 -28.91 14.57
CA SER A 84 9.46 -30.07 14.94
C SER A 84 8.83 -31.35 14.39
N THR A 85 9.56 -32.07 13.54
CA THR A 85 9.14 -33.35 12.96
C THR A 85 9.31 -34.53 13.93
N SER A 86 9.73 -34.30 15.17
CA SER A 86 9.89 -35.34 16.17
C SER A 86 8.53 -35.77 16.72
N ARG A 87 7.89 -36.73 16.04
CA ARG A 87 6.91 -37.62 16.69
C ARG A 87 7.66 -38.49 17.70
N SER A 88 7.88 -37.96 18.90
CA SER A 88 8.24 -38.78 20.05
C SER A 88 7.02 -39.63 20.40
N SER A 89 7.13 -40.93 20.12
CA SER A 89 6.16 -41.94 20.53
C SER A 89 6.13 -42.05 22.05
N ASN A 90 5.32 -41.26 22.73
CA ASN A 90 4.97 -41.52 24.12
C ASN A 90 3.45 -41.40 24.29
N ASN A 91 2.81 -42.57 24.28
CA ASN A 91 1.60 -42.79 25.06
C ASN A 91 1.97 -42.48 26.52
N ASP A 92 1.54 -41.34 27.06
CA ASP A 92 1.12 -41.22 28.46
C ASP A 92 0.51 -39.83 28.74
N LEU A 93 -0.72 -39.86 29.27
CA LEU A 93 -1.38 -38.92 30.18
C LEU A 93 -1.02 -37.42 30.12
N VAL A 94 -1.97 -36.64 29.57
CA VAL A 94 -2.36 -35.26 29.89
C VAL A 94 -1.24 -34.38 30.49
N THR A 95 -0.34 -33.93 29.62
CA THR A 95 0.32 -32.64 29.75
C THR A 95 -0.39 -31.68 28.79
N ILE A 96 -0.98 -30.62 29.33
CA ILE A 96 -1.42 -29.48 28.52
C ILE A 96 -0.14 -28.82 27.97
N SER A 97 0.34 -29.27 26.81
CA SER A 97 1.35 -28.57 26.02
C SER A 97 0.72 -27.28 25.51
N HIS A 98 1.03 -26.16 26.14
CA HIS A 98 0.75 -24.86 25.56
C HIS A 98 1.70 -24.64 24.36
N GLY A 99 1.19 -24.87 23.15
CA GLY A 99 1.67 -24.19 21.93
C GLY A 99 2.79 -24.86 21.12
N ASP A 100 2.88 -26.19 21.09
CA ASP A 100 3.86 -26.88 20.25
C ASP A 100 3.50 -26.76 18.74
N ASN A 101 4.27 -25.96 17.99
CA ASN A 101 4.57 -26.13 16.55
C ASN A 101 3.40 -26.30 15.55
N LEU A 102 2.32 -25.56 15.71
CA LEU A 102 1.24 -25.54 14.72
C LEU A 102 1.51 -24.46 13.66
N LEU A 103 1.44 -24.85 12.38
CA LEU A 103 1.49 -23.91 11.26
C LEU A 103 0.34 -22.89 11.38
N PRO A 104 0.59 -21.61 11.07
CA PRO A 104 -0.45 -20.59 11.15
C PRO A 104 -1.59 -20.90 10.16
N ASN A 105 -2.81 -21.05 10.65
CA ASN A 105 -3.94 -21.38 9.78
C ASN A 105 -4.52 -20.12 9.11
N GLY A 106 -4.23 -19.94 7.82
CA GLY A 106 -4.67 -18.83 7.00
C GLY A 106 -3.78 -17.58 7.07
N VAL A 107 -4.03 -16.65 6.15
CA VAL A 107 -3.24 -15.41 6.00
C VAL A 107 -3.21 -14.57 7.27
N SER A 108 -4.35 -14.43 7.96
CA SER A 108 -4.43 -13.61 9.18
C SER A 108 -3.53 -14.16 10.30
N ALA A 109 -3.59 -15.47 10.55
CA ALA A 109 -2.72 -16.12 11.54
C ALA A 109 -1.24 -16.00 11.17
N LEU A 110 -0.92 -16.10 9.88
CA LEU A 110 0.45 -15.93 9.38
C LEU A 110 0.98 -14.52 9.65
N LEU A 111 0.19 -13.50 9.33
CA LEU A 111 0.58 -12.10 9.55
C LEU A 111 0.81 -11.83 11.05
N MET A 112 -0.07 -12.34 11.92
CA MET A 112 0.09 -12.18 13.37
C MET A 112 1.36 -12.87 13.90
N ALA A 113 1.67 -14.07 13.41
CA ALA A 113 2.88 -14.79 13.80
C ALA A 113 4.18 -14.11 13.33
N ILE A 114 4.16 -13.47 12.15
CA ILE A 114 5.32 -12.70 11.66
C ILE A 114 5.43 -11.37 12.41
N GLU A 115 4.30 -10.70 12.67
CA GLU A 115 4.27 -9.40 13.36
C GLU A 115 4.83 -9.48 14.78
N SER A 116 4.68 -10.60 15.49
CA SER A 116 5.25 -10.76 16.83
C SER A 116 6.78 -10.71 16.86
N GLU A 117 7.44 -11.03 15.74
CA GLU A 117 8.90 -11.05 15.61
C GLU A 117 9.46 -9.77 14.96
N LEU A 118 8.59 -8.86 14.50
CA LEU A 118 9.01 -7.64 13.82
C LEU A 118 9.11 -6.45 14.80
N PRO A 119 9.81 -5.36 14.40
CA PRO A 119 9.93 -4.16 15.22
C PRO A 119 8.58 -3.62 15.68
N THR A 120 8.52 -3.12 16.92
CA THR A 120 7.32 -2.52 17.52
C THR A 120 6.74 -1.33 16.74
N HIS A 121 7.53 -0.73 15.86
CA HIS A 121 7.16 0.40 15.01
C HIS A 121 6.65 -0.04 13.62
N LEU A 122 6.45 -1.33 13.39
CA LEU A 122 6.00 -1.87 12.11
C LEU A 122 4.79 -1.11 11.54
N ASN A 123 3.75 -0.92 12.35
CA ASN A 123 2.52 -0.27 11.91
C ASN A 123 2.74 1.17 11.43
N LEU A 124 3.71 1.89 11.99
CA LEU A 124 4.10 3.22 11.51
C LEU A 124 4.67 3.14 10.08
N TYR A 125 5.58 2.20 9.82
CA TYR A 125 6.18 2.02 8.50
C TYR A 125 5.15 1.57 7.47
N LEU A 126 4.30 0.61 7.83
CA LEU A 126 3.24 0.14 6.94
C LEU A 126 2.27 1.26 6.57
N ARG A 127 1.83 2.07 7.54
CA ARG A 127 0.95 3.22 7.30
C ARG A 127 1.61 4.27 6.39
N LEU A 128 2.88 4.59 6.62
CA LEU A 128 3.60 5.54 5.77
C LEU A 128 3.75 5.01 4.33
N ILE A 129 4.02 3.72 4.15
CA ILE A 129 4.10 3.12 2.82
C ILE A 129 2.72 3.08 2.15
N ALA A 130 1.68 2.65 2.87
CA ALA A 130 0.32 2.50 2.34
C ALA A 130 -0.36 3.84 1.98
N SER A 131 -0.16 4.88 2.80
CA SER A 131 -0.69 6.23 2.53
C SER A 131 0.09 6.98 1.43
N SER A 132 1.25 6.47 1.01
CA SER A 132 2.02 7.08 -0.06
C SER A 132 1.43 6.71 -1.42
N ARG A 133 1.05 7.72 -2.22
CA ARG A 133 0.48 7.51 -3.56
C ARG A 133 1.44 6.78 -4.52
N ARG A 134 2.74 6.96 -4.32
CA ARG A 134 3.80 6.22 -5.02
C ARG A 134 4.64 5.48 -3.98
N PRO A 135 5.10 4.25 -4.24
CA PRO A 135 6.05 3.57 -3.36
C PRO A 135 7.20 4.50 -2.97
N PRO A 136 7.40 4.81 -1.67
CA PRO A 136 8.43 5.74 -1.25
C PRO A 136 9.80 5.06 -1.36
N THR A 137 10.82 5.81 -1.80
CA THR A 137 12.20 5.33 -1.68
C THR A 137 12.54 5.10 -0.21
N ARG A 138 13.47 4.19 0.09
CA ARG A 138 13.92 3.92 1.45
C ARG A 138 14.38 5.17 2.19
N GLN A 139 15.20 5.99 1.54
CA GLN A 139 15.68 7.26 2.10
C GLN A 139 14.54 8.24 2.42
N ARG A 140 13.53 8.33 1.55
CA ARG A 140 12.36 9.20 1.78
C ARG A 140 11.53 8.72 2.97
N LEU A 141 11.34 7.40 3.12
CA LEU A 141 10.65 6.84 4.28
C LEU A 141 11.40 7.16 5.59
N ILE A 142 12.72 6.95 5.61
CA ILE A 142 13.56 7.30 6.78
C ILE A 142 13.42 8.79 7.11
N ALA A 143 13.49 9.66 6.09
CA ALA A 143 13.41 11.10 6.29
C ALA A 143 12.07 11.53 6.89
N VAL A 144 10.93 10.99 6.41
CA VAL A 144 9.63 11.29 7.01
C VAL A 144 9.58 10.80 8.44
N THR A 145 9.96 9.55 8.73
CA THR A 145 9.92 9.01 10.09
C THR A 145 10.80 9.78 11.07
N VAL A 146 12.03 10.13 10.68
CA VAL A 146 12.96 10.88 11.54
C VAL A 146 12.38 12.24 11.91
N LEU A 147 11.79 12.92 10.92
CA LEU A 147 11.28 14.27 11.12
C LEU A 147 9.95 14.29 11.87
N THR A 148 9.03 13.36 11.61
CA THR A 148 7.67 13.40 12.17
C THR A 148 7.54 12.61 13.47
N ALA A 149 8.23 11.48 13.59
CA ALA A 149 8.19 10.60 14.76
C ALA A 149 9.43 10.74 15.67
N SER A 150 10.34 11.68 15.38
CA SER A 150 11.54 11.97 16.18
C SER A 150 12.42 10.75 16.45
N ARG A 151 12.43 9.76 15.55
CA ARG A 151 13.28 8.56 15.67
C ARG A 151 14.66 8.80 15.04
N PRO A 152 15.76 8.33 15.66
CA PRO A 152 17.08 8.35 15.04
C PRO A 152 17.12 7.57 13.72
N ALA A 153 17.76 8.14 12.69
CA ALA A 153 17.80 7.54 11.35
C ALA A 153 18.41 6.13 11.34
N ASN A 154 19.41 5.86 12.18
CA ASN A 154 20.05 4.56 12.29
C ASN A 154 19.12 3.48 12.87
N LEU A 155 18.20 3.85 13.77
CA LEU A 155 17.21 2.91 14.30
C LEU A 155 16.13 2.62 13.28
N VAL A 156 15.68 3.64 12.54
CA VAL A 156 14.71 3.43 11.45
C VAL A 156 15.30 2.54 10.37
N GLU A 157 16.55 2.76 9.98
CA GLU A 157 17.25 1.92 9.02
C GLU A 157 17.40 0.47 9.50
N ALA A 158 17.68 0.25 10.78
CA ALA A 158 17.75 -1.09 11.36
C ALA A 158 16.37 -1.78 11.33
N ASP A 159 15.31 -1.11 11.79
CA ASP A 159 13.96 -1.65 11.77
C ASP A 159 13.53 -2.03 10.34
N LEU A 160 13.85 -1.19 9.35
CA LEU A 160 13.51 -1.45 7.94
C LEU A 160 14.31 -2.60 7.33
N ARG A 161 15.47 -2.98 7.88
CA ARG A 161 16.19 -4.20 7.47
C ARG A 161 15.50 -5.44 8.02
N GLU A 162 15.08 -5.39 9.28
CA GLU A 162 14.34 -6.49 9.90
C GLU A 162 12.99 -6.74 9.19
N CYS A 163 12.38 -5.69 8.62
CA CYS A 163 11.17 -5.78 7.82
C CYS A 163 11.35 -6.30 6.38
N GLU A 164 12.56 -6.62 5.90
CA GLU A 164 12.77 -6.98 4.48
C GLU A 164 11.95 -8.19 4.04
N ALA A 165 11.65 -9.12 4.95
CA ALA A 165 10.85 -10.31 4.66
C ALA A 165 9.40 -10.02 4.23
N ILE A 166 8.87 -8.85 4.58
CA ILE A 166 7.48 -8.46 4.24
C ILE A 166 7.40 -7.54 3.02
N PHE A 167 8.54 -7.06 2.53
CA PHE A 167 8.63 -6.27 1.31
C PHE A 167 8.64 -7.15 0.07
N GLU A 168 7.96 -6.69 -0.98
CA GLU A 168 8.13 -7.18 -2.36
C GLU A 168 9.34 -6.50 -3.02
N CYS A 169 9.56 -5.23 -2.70
CA CYS A 169 10.71 -4.45 -3.14
C CYS A 169 11.23 -3.59 -1.98
N THR A 170 12.55 -3.54 -1.81
CA THR A 170 13.21 -2.81 -0.72
C THR A 170 13.57 -1.37 -1.07
N ASP A 171 13.65 -1.03 -2.36
CA ASP A 171 13.77 0.36 -2.83
C ASP A 171 13.29 0.49 -4.30
N PRO A 172 12.15 1.16 -4.56
CA PRO A 172 11.25 1.77 -3.58
C PRO A 172 10.54 0.71 -2.72
N LEU A 173 10.10 1.11 -1.53
CA LEU A 173 9.48 0.21 -0.56
C LEU A 173 8.06 -0.17 -1.03
N ILE A 174 7.88 -1.44 -1.38
CA ILE A 174 6.61 -2.01 -1.83
C ILE A 174 6.23 -3.15 -0.87
N LEU A 175 5.03 -3.06 -0.29
CA LEU A 175 4.48 -4.11 0.56
C LEU A 175 3.95 -5.27 -0.28
N SER A 176 4.24 -6.49 0.16
CA SER A 176 3.75 -7.69 -0.50
C SER A 176 2.32 -8.02 -0.07
N GLY A 177 1.44 -8.28 -1.05
CA GLY A 177 0.12 -8.89 -0.86
C GLY A 177 -0.66 -8.31 0.32
N ALA A 178 -1.04 -9.17 1.27
CA ALA A 178 -1.92 -8.81 2.38
C ALA A 178 -1.36 -7.71 3.31
N TRP A 179 -0.04 -7.52 3.37
CA TRP A 179 0.55 -6.39 4.12
C TRP A 179 0.11 -5.03 3.56
N ARG A 180 -0.05 -4.93 2.24
CA ARG A 180 -0.47 -3.71 1.56
C ARG A 180 -1.94 -3.36 1.85
N GLU A 181 -2.76 -4.38 2.04
CA GLU A 181 -4.22 -4.24 2.14
C GLU A 181 -4.68 -4.00 3.56
N ARG A 182 -3.81 -4.24 4.55
CA ARG A 182 -4.09 -4.10 5.98
C ARG A 182 -4.71 -2.75 6.36
N PHE A 183 -4.39 -1.68 5.63
CA PHE A 183 -4.88 -0.32 5.91
C PHE A 183 -5.80 0.23 4.81
N MET A 184 -6.31 -0.61 3.90
CA MET A 184 -7.22 -0.14 2.86
C MET A 184 -8.59 0.28 3.41
N ASP A 185 -9.06 -0.33 4.49
CA ASP A 185 -10.39 -0.07 5.05
C ASP A 185 -10.39 1.04 6.13
N ASP A 186 -9.24 1.35 6.73
CA ASP A 186 -9.10 2.31 7.84
C ASP A 186 -8.69 3.73 7.40
N GLU A 187 -8.74 4.04 6.09
CA GLU A 187 -8.33 5.31 5.47
C GLU A 187 -6.94 5.85 5.88
N CYS A 188 -6.04 5.01 6.42
CA CYS A 188 -4.65 5.31 6.76
C CYS A 188 -4.36 6.76 7.25
N GLU A 189 -5.29 7.36 8.02
CA GLU A 189 -5.34 8.82 8.24
C GLU A 189 -4.06 9.34 8.89
N GLU A 190 -3.53 8.59 9.86
CA GLU A 190 -2.29 8.93 10.54
C GLU A 190 -1.10 8.94 9.57
N GLY A 191 -1.03 8.00 8.63
CA GLY A 191 0.01 7.98 7.60
C GLY A 191 -0.05 9.23 6.73
N HIS A 192 -1.26 9.63 6.31
CA HIS A 192 -1.48 10.88 5.59
C HIS A 192 -1.09 12.10 6.43
N ALA A 193 -1.44 12.13 7.71
CA ALA A 193 -1.06 13.23 8.61
C ALA A 193 0.45 13.40 8.74
N LEU A 194 1.20 12.30 8.84
CA LEU A 194 2.66 12.33 8.91
C LEU A 194 3.29 12.82 7.60
N TRP A 195 2.80 12.36 6.44
CA TRP A 195 3.26 12.89 5.15
C TRP A 195 2.96 14.38 4.99
N ALA A 196 1.77 14.82 5.39
CA ALA A 196 1.40 16.24 5.40
C ALA A 196 2.35 17.05 6.28
N GLN A 197 2.63 16.58 7.50
CA GLN A 197 3.56 17.25 8.43
C GLN A 197 4.97 17.32 7.85
N PHE A 198 5.43 16.27 7.20
CA PHE A 198 6.74 16.25 6.58
C PHE A 198 6.88 17.25 5.44
N ILE A 199 5.89 17.33 4.55
CA ILE A 199 5.87 18.32 3.47
C ILE A 199 5.80 19.73 4.08
N GLN A 200 4.93 19.95 5.07
CA GLN A 200 4.81 21.25 5.75
C GLN A 200 6.14 21.74 6.34
N ARG A 201 6.94 20.85 6.94
CA ARG A 201 8.24 21.21 7.54
C ARG A 201 9.39 21.31 6.54
N THR A 202 9.34 20.55 5.44
CA THR A 202 10.39 20.54 4.42
C THR A 202 10.17 21.58 3.32
N GLY A 203 8.97 22.16 3.25
CA GLY A 203 8.62 23.15 2.25
C GLY A 203 7.93 22.54 1.04
N CYS A 204 7.39 23.41 0.21
CA CYS A 204 6.56 23.06 -0.94
C CYS A 204 7.05 23.79 -2.19
N ASP A 205 8.24 23.43 -2.65
CA ASP A 205 8.92 24.19 -3.71
C ASP A 205 8.37 23.92 -5.12
N THR A 206 7.53 22.90 -5.28
CA THR A 206 6.98 22.52 -6.58
C THR A 206 5.47 22.34 -6.52
N LEU A 207 4.81 22.58 -7.65
CA LEU A 207 3.37 22.30 -7.81
C LEU A 207 3.04 20.83 -7.52
N GLN A 208 3.92 19.90 -7.89
CA GLN A 208 3.75 18.48 -7.59
C GLN A 208 3.70 18.24 -6.08
N THR A 209 4.63 18.84 -5.33
CA THR A 209 4.66 18.78 -3.87
C THR A 209 3.43 19.42 -3.24
N LEU A 210 2.89 20.50 -3.82
CA LEU A 210 1.68 21.17 -3.32
C LEU A 210 0.44 20.31 -3.50
N ILE A 211 0.32 19.66 -4.66
CA ILE A 211 -0.78 18.75 -4.95
C ILE A 211 -0.67 17.50 -4.06
N GLU A 212 0.55 16.99 -3.81
CA GLU A 212 0.77 15.89 -2.85
C GLU A 212 0.46 16.32 -1.41
N PHE A 213 0.79 17.57 -1.03
CA PHE A 213 0.42 18.09 0.27
C PHE A 213 -1.10 18.17 0.46
N ALA A 214 -1.81 18.68 -0.55
CA ALA A 214 -3.27 18.73 -0.53
C ALA A 214 -3.90 17.34 -0.47
N TYR A 215 -3.32 16.36 -1.17
CA TYR A 215 -3.74 14.95 -1.07
C TYR A 215 -3.63 14.44 0.36
N HIS A 216 -2.46 14.59 0.98
CA HIS A 216 -2.28 14.14 2.35
C HIS A 216 -3.17 14.90 3.33
N LEU A 217 -3.37 16.20 3.18
CA LEU A 217 -4.30 16.96 4.01
C LEU A 217 -5.76 16.54 3.84
N ALA A 218 -6.19 16.17 2.63
CA ALA A 218 -7.56 15.74 2.38
C ALA A 218 -7.89 14.45 3.14
N HIS A 219 -6.92 13.53 3.22
CA HIS A 219 -7.07 12.18 3.78
C HIS A 219 -6.55 12.01 5.21
N SER A 220 -6.03 13.06 5.85
CA SER A 220 -5.41 12.96 7.17
C SER A 220 -6.37 13.00 8.36
N GLY A 221 -7.70 12.86 8.18
CA GLY A 221 -8.70 13.00 9.27
C GLY A 221 -8.80 14.42 9.87
N GLU A 222 -10.01 14.92 10.15
CA GLU A 222 -10.22 16.34 10.54
C GLU A 222 -9.49 16.72 11.84
N LEU A 223 -9.28 15.75 12.73
CA LEU A 223 -8.62 15.93 14.02
C LEU A 223 -7.14 16.33 13.91
N HIS A 224 -6.46 15.97 12.82
CA HIS A 224 -5.04 16.28 12.64
C HIS A 224 -4.81 17.70 12.09
N TYR A 225 -5.74 18.22 11.30
CA TYR A 225 -5.63 19.52 10.64
C TYR A 225 -6.98 20.22 10.57
N LEU A 226 -7.21 21.17 11.50
CA LEU A 226 -8.47 21.91 11.60
C LEU A 226 -8.65 22.99 10.52
N ASP A 227 -7.56 23.58 10.00
CA ASP A 227 -7.63 24.68 9.01
C ASP A 227 -6.84 24.37 7.73
N ARG A 228 -7.16 23.23 7.11
CA ARG A 228 -6.49 22.73 5.88
C ARG A 228 -6.53 23.73 4.72
N ILE A 229 -7.64 24.47 4.62
CA ILE A 229 -7.86 25.47 3.57
C ILE A 229 -6.87 26.62 3.73
N ARG A 230 -6.75 27.19 4.95
CA ARG A 230 -5.81 28.27 5.21
C ARG A 230 -4.37 27.80 5.04
N ILE A 231 -4.04 26.61 5.54
CA ILE A 231 -2.70 26.03 5.36
C ILE A 231 -2.36 25.95 3.87
N LEU A 232 -3.23 25.39 3.02
CA LEU A 232 -2.94 25.31 1.59
C LEU A 232 -2.80 26.69 0.91
N ARG A 233 -3.57 27.69 1.34
CA ARG A 233 -3.39 29.09 0.88
C ARG A 233 -2.03 29.66 1.27
N GLU A 234 -1.57 29.42 2.51
CA GLU A 234 -0.24 29.84 2.97
C GLU A 234 0.89 29.22 2.12
N PHE A 235 0.63 28.06 1.50
CA PHE A 235 1.54 27.40 0.57
C PHE A 235 1.25 27.71 -0.91
N GLY A 236 0.39 28.69 -1.21
CA GLY A 236 0.16 29.22 -2.56
C GLY A 236 -0.87 28.46 -3.41
N ALA A 237 -1.79 27.70 -2.81
CA ALA A 237 -2.83 26.99 -3.55
C ALA A 237 -3.82 27.92 -4.27
N ASP A 238 -3.96 29.17 -3.86
CA ASP A 238 -4.76 30.20 -4.53
C ASP A 238 -4.07 30.78 -5.79
N MET A 239 -2.78 30.46 -6.00
CA MET A 239 -2.01 30.93 -7.15
C MET A 239 -1.94 29.91 -8.30
N ILE A 240 -2.58 28.75 -8.15
CA ILE A 240 -2.43 27.66 -9.12
C ILE A 240 -3.67 27.47 -10.00
N GLU A 241 -3.40 27.13 -11.26
CA GLU A 241 -4.41 26.79 -12.25
C GLU A 241 -4.26 25.30 -12.66
N LEU A 242 -5.31 24.52 -12.45
CA LEU A 242 -5.36 23.11 -12.77
C LEU A 242 -6.12 22.89 -14.08
N LYS A 243 -5.50 22.18 -15.03
CA LYS A 243 -6.15 21.81 -16.29
C LYS A 243 -7.20 20.70 -16.13
N CYS A 244 -7.16 19.97 -15.03
CA CYS A 244 -8.08 18.89 -14.71
C CYS A 244 -8.08 18.61 -13.19
N PRO A 245 -9.09 17.87 -12.69
CA PRO A 245 -9.05 17.29 -11.34
C PRO A 245 -7.77 16.47 -11.11
N VAL A 246 -7.30 16.45 -9.87
CA VAL A 246 -6.05 15.78 -9.46
C VAL A 246 -6.34 14.70 -8.43
N PHE A 247 -5.78 13.51 -8.68
CA PHE A 247 -5.89 12.28 -7.89
C PHE A 247 -7.33 11.82 -7.63
N ASP A 248 -8.06 12.47 -6.73
CA ASP A 248 -9.42 12.14 -6.33
C ASP A 248 -10.26 13.40 -6.10
N TYR A 249 -11.54 13.19 -5.82
CA TYR A 249 -12.50 14.26 -5.61
C TYR A 249 -12.16 15.10 -4.36
N MET A 250 -11.78 14.47 -3.25
CA MET A 250 -11.54 15.16 -1.97
C MET A 250 -10.33 16.09 -2.06
N THR A 251 -9.26 15.64 -2.69
CA THR A 251 -8.06 16.43 -2.97
C THR A 251 -8.37 17.62 -3.86
N THR A 252 -9.12 17.39 -4.95
CA THR A 252 -9.51 18.43 -5.89
C THR A 252 -10.41 19.48 -5.23
N ASP A 253 -11.42 19.03 -4.48
CA ASP A 253 -12.35 19.88 -3.74
C ASP A 253 -11.61 20.74 -2.71
N LEU A 254 -10.67 20.16 -1.96
CA LEU A 254 -9.88 20.89 -0.98
C LEU A 254 -9.01 21.98 -1.64
N LEU A 255 -8.36 21.69 -2.77
CA LEU A 255 -7.59 22.68 -3.53
C LEU A 255 -8.46 23.83 -4.06
N VAL A 256 -9.64 23.52 -4.60
CA VAL A 256 -10.59 24.54 -5.08
C VAL A 256 -11.08 25.41 -3.92
N LYS A 257 -11.40 24.82 -2.77
CA LYS A 257 -11.74 25.58 -1.55
C LYS A 257 -10.58 26.46 -1.08
N ALA A 258 -9.34 26.00 -1.24
CA ALA A 258 -8.14 26.79 -0.98
C ALA A 258 -7.92 27.91 -2.02
N GLY A 259 -8.57 27.87 -3.18
CA GLY A 259 -8.53 28.95 -4.17
C GLY A 259 -7.96 28.55 -5.53
N ALA A 260 -7.57 27.27 -5.70
CA ALA A 260 -7.10 26.77 -6.99
C ALA A 260 -8.21 26.86 -8.05
N ILE A 261 -7.86 27.28 -9.26
CA ILE A 261 -8.81 27.41 -10.37
C ILE A 261 -8.71 26.18 -11.26
N ILE A 262 -9.84 25.54 -11.57
CA ILE A 262 -9.89 24.49 -12.60
C ILE A 262 -10.26 25.11 -13.94
N LEU A 263 -9.30 25.11 -14.87
CA LEU A 263 -9.48 25.62 -16.22
C LEU A 263 -10.38 24.68 -17.03
N ASP A 264 -11.64 25.04 -17.20
CA ASP A 264 -12.50 24.35 -18.15
C ASP A 264 -11.99 24.63 -19.58
N HIS A 265 -11.63 23.56 -20.31
CA HIS A 265 -11.15 23.65 -21.70
C HIS A 265 -12.16 24.31 -22.65
N ARG A 266 -13.41 24.52 -22.21
CA ARG A 266 -14.41 25.26 -22.99
C ARG A 266 -14.27 26.78 -22.91
N GLN A 267 -13.59 27.33 -21.91
CA GLN A 267 -13.42 28.79 -21.76
C GLN A 267 -12.12 29.34 -22.39
N GLN A 268 -11.17 28.49 -22.76
CA GLN A 268 -9.89 28.92 -23.38
C GLN A 268 -9.98 29.31 -24.87
N LYS A 269 -11.17 29.38 -25.47
CA LYS A 269 -11.32 29.92 -26.84
C LYS A 269 -11.28 31.45 -26.92
N VAL A 270 -11.14 32.16 -25.79
CA VAL A 270 -11.14 33.63 -25.75
C VAL A 270 -9.99 34.15 -24.89
N SER A 271 -8.75 33.87 -25.26
CA SER A 271 -7.63 34.80 -25.06
C SER A 271 -6.41 34.29 -25.79
N SER A 272 -6.23 34.80 -27.01
CA SER A 272 -4.93 34.84 -27.67
C SER A 272 -4.03 35.75 -26.84
N HIS A 273 -3.03 35.21 -26.14
CA HIS A 273 -1.64 35.70 -26.12
C HIS A 273 -0.80 34.82 -25.17
N LEU A 274 0.24 34.22 -25.75
CA LEU A 274 1.50 33.77 -25.15
C LEU A 274 1.45 33.24 -23.70
N SER A 275 1.46 31.92 -23.54
CA SER A 275 2.03 31.29 -22.34
C SER A 275 2.55 29.89 -22.65
N TYR A 276 3.80 29.67 -22.26
CA TYR A 276 4.64 28.52 -22.57
C TYR A 276 3.92 27.18 -22.33
N HIS A 277 3.94 26.34 -23.37
CA HIS A 277 3.40 24.98 -23.32
C HIS A 277 4.39 24.04 -22.65
N TYR A 278 4.12 23.65 -21.40
CA TYR A 278 4.71 22.45 -20.82
C TYR A 278 3.68 21.33 -20.86
N TYR A 279 3.99 20.32 -21.67
CA TYR A 279 3.29 19.05 -21.74
C TYR A 279 3.86 18.13 -20.66
N TYR A 280 3.02 17.47 -19.87
CA TYR A 280 3.43 16.26 -19.17
C TYR A 280 2.51 15.11 -19.58
N CYS A 281 3.08 14.23 -20.39
CA CYS A 281 2.64 12.87 -20.60
C CYS A 281 3.61 12.01 -19.76
N PHE A 282 3.11 11.30 -18.75
CA PHE A 282 3.93 10.33 -18.04
C PHE A 282 4.22 9.17 -19.01
N ARG A 283 5.45 9.13 -19.56
CA ARG A 283 6.07 7.88 -20.01
C ARG A 283 6.84 7.33 -18.81
N ASN A 284 6.49 6.10 -18.42
CA ASN A 284 7.35 5.29 -17.57
C ASN A 284 8.71 5.14 -18.28
N GLN A 285 9.79 5.46 -17.57
CA GLN A 285 11.10 4.87 -17.79
C GLN A 285 11.41 4.03 -16.55
#